data_AF-A0A8K0UGV7-F1
#
_entry.id   AF-A0A8K0UGV7-F1
#
_cell.length_a   1.000
_cell.length_b   1.000
_cell.length_c   1.000
_cell.angle_alpha   90.00
_cell.angle_beta   90.00
_cell.angle_gamma   90.00
#
_symmetry.space_group_name_H-M   'P 1'
#
loop_
_entity.id
_entity.type
_entity.pdbx_description
1 polymer ?
#
loop_
_entity_poly.entity_id
_entity_poly.type
_entity_poly.pdbx_seq_one_letter_code
_entity_poly.pdbx_strand_id
1 'polypeptide(L)'
;MSSSGGNKNAMSKPFDRNGSRPWSHGLFSCFGDCSTCLTAWCCPCIVWGQNKTRLEHLERTGQPHPDGGESCGSDCMLHLLLDVCGGWGWVLAVVSRGDSRERYSIEGNAFKDFFAAWCCHACELTQESREIELEEQSL
;
A
#
# COMPACT_ATOMS: atom_id res chain seq x y z
N MET A 1 -5.74 -20.89 13.45
CA MET A 1 -4.68 -20.34 12.60
C MET A 1 -4.26 -19.04 13.25
N SER A 2 -3.11 -19.01 13.94
CA SER A 2 -2.67 -17.81 14.66
C SER A 2 -2.55 -16.67 13.67
N SER A 3 -3.32 -15.61 13.89
CA SER A 3 -3.15 -14.33 13.22
C SER A 3 -1.79 -13.77 13.65
N SER A 4 -0.73 -14.16 12.96
CA SER A 4 0.59 -13.56 13.14
C SER A 4 0.55 -12.20 12.42
N GLY A 5 0.56 -11.12 13.18
CA GLY A 5 0.41 -9.74 12.67
C GLY A 5 -0.46 -8.86 13.57
N GLY A 6 -0.38 -7.56 13.33
CA GLY A 6 -1.13 -6.55 14.08
C GLY A 6 -2.62 -6.57 13.77
N ASN A 7 -3.36 -5.66 14.38
CA ASN A 7 -4.76 -5.40 14.05
C ASN A 7 -4.91 -4.81 12.62
N LYS A 8 -5.31 -5.68 11.70
CA LYS A 8 -5.64 -5.36 10.29
C LYS A 8 -6.82 -4.41 10.09
N ASN A 9 -7.54 -4.03 11.15
CA ASN A 9 -8.58 -3.00 11.15
C ASN A 9 -8.43 -2.11 12.40
N ALA A 10 -7.26 -1.51 12.59
CA ALA A 10 -6.94 -0.67 13.75
C ALA A 10 -7.95 0.46 13.98
N MET A 11 -8.52 1.04 12.92
CA MET A 11 -9.55 2.09 13.00
C MET A 11 -10.98 1.58 13.23
N SER A 12 -11.19 0.27 13.42
CA SER A 12 -12.51 -0.34 13.67
C SER A 12 -13.57 0.06 12.65
N LYS A 13 -13.21 0.10 11.36
CA LYS A 13 -14.16 0.40 10.29
C LYS A 13 -15.24 -0.68 10.22
N PRO A 14 -16.52 -0.31 10.00
CA PRO A 14 -17.58 -1.28 9.89
C PRO A 14 -17.42 -2.14 8.62
N PHE A 15 -17.69 -3.43 8.75
CA PHE A 15 -17.76 -4.33 7.62
C PHE A 15 -19.14 -4.27 6.95
N ASP A 16 -19.17 -4.39 5.63
CA ASP A 16 -20.37 -4.51 4.83
C ASP A 16 -20.94 -5.93 4.86
N ARG A 17 -22.03 -6.15 4.10
CA ARG A 17 -22.68 -7.48 4.02
C ARG A 17 -21.79 -8.55 3.38
N ASN A 18 -20.76 -8.16 2.66
CA ASN A 18 -19.83 -9.06 1.98
C ASN A 18 -18.59 -9.35 2.85
N GLY A 19 -18.52 -8.81 4.07
CA GLY A 19 -17.37 -8.98 4.96
C GLY A 19 -16.17 -8.11 4.57
N SER A 20 -16.39 -7.07 3.76
CA SER A 20 -15.37 -6.11 3.36
C SER A 20 -15.57 -4.74 4.02
N ARG A 21 -14.52 -3.93 4.15
CA ARG A 21 -14.56 -2.61 4.78
C ARG A 21 -14.01 -1.53 3.86
N PRO A 22 -14.33 -0.24 4.06
CA PRO A 22 -13.63 0.83 3.37
C PRO A 22 -12.16 0.94 3.83
N TRP A 23 -11.34 1.60 3.01
CA TRP A 23 -10.00 2.05 3.40
C TRP A 23 -10.05 2.88 4.69
N SER A 24 -9.00 2.81 5.51
CA SER A 24 -8.93 3.54 6.78
C SER A 24 -8.92 5.06 6.54
N HIS A 25 -8.17 5.46 5.52
CA HIS A 25 -8.05 6.82 5.02
C HIS A 25 -8.57 6.94 3.58
N GLY A 26 -9.15 8.09 3.21
CA GLY A 26 -9.63 8.31 1.84
C GLY A 26 -8.48 8.52 0.85
N LEU A 27 -8.72 8.23 -0.44
CA LEU A 27 -7.67 8.32 -1.48
C LEU A 27 -7.04 9.71 -1.53
N PHE A 28 -7.84 10.77 -1.59
CA PHE A 28 -7.34 12.16 -1.64
C PHE A 28 -7.05 12.77 -0.25
N SER A 29 -6.90 11.94 0.78
CA SER A 29 -6.52 12.41 2.12
C SER A 29 -5.00 12.44 2.34
N CYS A 30 -4.23 12.60 1.25
CA CYS A 30 -2.77 12.64 1.24
C CYS A 30 -2.18 13.77 2.09
N PHE A 31 -2.95 14.81 2.45
CA PHE A 31 -2.54 15.80 3.44
C PHE A 31 -2.29 15.24 4.85
N GLY A 32 -2.80 14.04 5.16
CA GLY A 32 -2.48 13.34 6.40
C GLY A 32 -1.07 12.77 6.44
N ASP A 33 -0.39 12.67 5.29
CA ASP A 33 1.02 12.32 5.16
C ASP A 33 1.62 12.96 3.90
N CYS A 34 1.83 14.28 3.98
CA CYS A 34 2.38 15.05 2.87
C CYS A 34 3.79 14.59 2.48
N SER A 35 4.59 14.11 3.43
CA SER A 35 5.96 13.67 3.18
C SER A 35 5.99 12.45 2.28
N THR A 36 5.19 11.43 2.60
CA THR A 36 5.06 10.23 1.77
C THR A 36 4.42 10.57 0.43
N CYS A 37 3.40 11.45 0.40
CA CYS A 37 2.79 11.87 -0.87
C CYS A 37 3.76 12.60 -1.80
N LEU A 38 4.62 13.47 -1.27
CA LEU A 38 5.64 14.17 -2.06
C LEU A 38 6.71 13.19 -2.55
N THR A 39 7.11 12.24 -1.71
CA THR A 39 8.05 11.18 -2.09
C THR A 39 7.45 10.29 -3.18
N ALA A 40 6.18 9.90 -3.04
CA ALA A 40 5.47 9.09 -4.02
C ALA A 40 5.26 9.83 -5.36
N TRP A 41 5.11 11.16 -5.31
CA TRP A 41 5.07 11.99 -6.53
C TRP A 41 6.43 12.01 -7.22
N CYS A 42 7.51 12.26 -6.47
CA CYS A 42 8.84 12.46 -7.04
C CYS A 42 9.52 11.14 -7.46
N CYS A 43 9.33 10.10 -6.65
CA CYS A 43 9.96 8.78 -6.79
C CYS A 43 8.97 7.69 -6.35
N PRO A 44 7.92 7.40 -7.16
CA PRO A 44 6.90 6.40 -6.81
C PRO A 44 7.48 5.01 -6.54
N CYS A 45 8.55 4.64 -7.24
CA CYS A 45 9.25 3.36 -7.06
C CYS A 45 9.77 3.15 -5.63
N ILE A 46 10.18 4.23 -4.93
CA ILE A 46 10.68 4.15 -3.55
C ILE A 46 9.52 3.80 -2.62
N VAL A 47 8.42 4.55 -2.69
CA VAL A 47 7.26 4.34 -1.81
C VAL A 47 6.60 3.00 -2.10
N TRP A 48 6.47 2.61 -3.37
CA TRP A 48 5.97 1.30 -3.74
C TRP A 48 6.86 0.16 -3.22
N GLY A 49 8.18 0.27 -3.38
CA GLY A 49 9.13 -0.72 -2.87
C GLY A 49 9.10 -0.84 -1.34
N GLN A 50 9.00 0.29 -0.63
CA GLN A 50 8.84 0.31 0.82
C GLN A 50 7.53 -0.36 1.24
N ASN A 51 6.40 -0.01 0.63
CA ASN A 51 5.10 -0.61 0.94
C ASN A 51 5.14 -2.13 0.74
N LYS A 52 5.64 -2.58 -0.41
CA LYS A 52 5.74 -4.00 -0.75
C LYS A 52 6.59 -4.76 0.26
N THR A 53 7.81 -4.28 0.54
CA THR A 53 8.73 -4.97 1.46
C THR A 53 8.24 -4.97 2.91
N ARG A 54 7.56 -3.90 3.36
CA ARG A 54 6.88 -3.88 4.67
C ARG A 54 5.76 -4.90 4.74
N LEU A 55 4.90 -4.95 3.72
CA LEU A 55 3.77 -5.87 3.65
C LEU A 55 4.23 -7.34 3.63
N GLU A 56 5.22 -7.66 2.79
CA GLU A 56 5.82 -9.00 2.72
C GLU A 56 6.49 -9.40 4.05
N HIS A 57 7.14 -8.46 4.73
CA HIS A 57 7.75 -8.72 6.03
C HIS A 57 6.68 -9.01 7.10
N LEU A 58 5.59 -8.23 7.12
CA LEU A 58 4.43 -8.47 7.98
C LEU A 58 3.76 -9.82 7.67
N GLU A 59 3.67 -10.20 6.40
CA GLU A 59 3.15 -11.51 5.98
C GLU A 59 3.98 -12.68 6.49
N ARG A 60 5.30 -12.56 6.38
CA ARG A 60 6.21 -13.65 6.72
C ARG A 60 6.46 -13.77 8.22
N THR A 61 6.57 -12.65 8.92
CA THR A 61 7.04 -12.61 10.32
C THR A 61 5.97 -12.16 11.31
N GLY A 62 4.94 -11.45 10.85
CA GLY A 62 3.97 -10.79 11.73
C GLY A 62 4.54 -9.62 12.53
N GLN A 63 5.74 -9.13 12.19
CA GLN A 63 6.42 -8.00 12.84
C GLN A 63 6.62 -6.85 11.84
N PRO A 64 6.81 -5.60 12.31
CA PRO A 64 7.08 -4.48 11.41
C PRO A 64 8.49 -4.61 10.81
N HIS A 65 8.69 -4.08 9.60
CA HIS A 65 10.01 -4.08 8.97
C HIS A 65 11.00 -3.25 9.81
N PRO A 66 12.19 -3.77 10.18
CA PRO A 66 13.11 -3.09 11.11
C PRO A 66 13.54 -1.68 10.62
N ASP A 67 13.71 -1.53 9.31
CA ASP A 67 14.11 -0.26 8.69
C ASP A 67 12.95 0.53 8.03
N GLY A 68 11.69 0.11 8.20
CA GLY A 68 10.54 0.78 7.59
C GLY A 68 10.43 0.61 6.06
N GLY A 69 11.01 -0.46 5.51
CA GLY A 69 10.95 -0.84 4.10
C GLY A 69 12.23 -0.53 3.31
N GLU A 70 12.44 -1.28 2.22
CA GLU A 70 13.61 -1.08 1.36
C GLU A 70 13.37 0.02 0.32
N SER A 71 14.13 1.12 0.42
CA SER A 71 13.94 2.29 -0.44
C SER A 71 14.55 2.14 -1.84
N CYS A 72 15.65 1.37 -1.98
CA CYS A 72 16.37 1.17 -3.23
C CYS A 72 16.76 -0.32 -3.42
N GLY A 73 15.81 -1.20 -3.11
CA GLY A 73 15.95 -2.65 -3.29
C GLY A 73 15.68 -3.08 -4.74
N SER A 74 15.66 -4.39 -4.96
CA SER A 74 15.34 -4.98 -6.28
C SER A 74 13.97 -4.55 -6.82
N ASP A 75 12.99 -4.35 -5.94
CA ASP A 75 11.64 -3.91 -6.29
C ASP A 75 11.58 -2.47 -6.78
N CYS A 76 12.33 -1.56 -6.14
CA CYS A 76 12.47 -0.18 -6.62
C CYS A 76 13.12 -0.16 -8.01
N MET A 77 14.15 -0.97 -8.24
CA MET A 77 14.81 -1.09 -9.54
C MET A 77 13.89 -1.68 -10.61
N LEU A 78 13.09 -2.69 -10.28
CA LEU A 78 12.09 -3.26 -11.19
C LEU A 78 11.05 -2.21 -11.59
N HIS A 79 10.50 -1.49 -10.62
CA HIS A 79 9.52 -0.44 -10.88
C HIS A 79 10.13 0.68 -11.74
N LEU A 80 11.35 1.14 -11.41
CA LEU A 80 12.05 2.16 -12.19
C LEU A 80 12.30 1.68 -13.63
N LEU A 81 12.70 0.43 -13.81
CA LEU A 81 12.96 -0.14 -15.14
C LEU A 81 11.67 -0.21 -15.97
N LEU A 82 10.54 -0.64 -15.40
CA LEU A 82 9.25 -0.65 -16.09
C LEU A 82 8.76 0.75 -16.44
N ASP A 83 9.05 1.74 -15.59
CA ASP A 83 8.72 3.13 -15.83
C ASP A 83 9.57 3.73 -16.96
N VAL A 84 10.89 3.48 -16.95
CA VAL A 84 11.81 3.96 -18.00
C VAL A 84 11.60 3.25 -19.34
N CYS A 85 11.31 1.94 -19.34
CA CYS A 85 11.14 1.16 -20.57
C CYS A 85 9.78 1.40 -21.26
N GLY A 86 8.77 1.93 -20.56
CA GLY A 86 7.48 2.20 -21.19
C GLY A 86 6.40 2.87 -20.34
N GLY A 87 6.74 3.42 -19.18
CA GLY A 87 5.77 4.09 -18.30
C GLY A 87 4.76 3.13 -17.65
N TRP A 88 5.14 1.86 -17.48
CA TRP A 88 4.24 0.81 -16.94
C TRP A 88 4.45 0.57 -15.44
N GLY A 89 5.20 1.42 -14.73
CA GLY A 89 5.46 1.26 -13.30
C GLY A 89 4.17 1.15 -12.48
N TRP A 90 3.17 1.96 -12.83
CA TRP A 90 1.85 1.97 -12.18
C TRP A 90 1.12 0.61 -12.22
N VAL A 91 1.44 -0.29 -13.17
CA VAL A 91 0.82 -1.63 -13.23
C VAL A 91 1.16 -2.44 -12.00
N LEU A 92 2.39 -2.32 -11.49
CA LEU A 92 2.80 -2.99 -10.27
C LEU A 92 2.02 -2.49 -9.05
N ALA A 93 1.69 -1.20 -9.01
CA ALA A 93 0.88 -0.63 -7.95
C ALA A 93 -0.58 -1.10 -7.99
N VAL A 94 -1.16 -1.32 -9.18
CA VAL A 94 -2.51 -1.90 -9.28
C VAL A 94 -2.54 -3.32 -8.71
N VAL A 95 -1.48 -4.12 -8.95
CA VAL A 95 -1.36 -5.47 -8.40
C VAL A 95 -1.19 -5.42 -6.87
N SER A 96 -0.22 -4.66 -6.37
CA SER A 96 0.02 -4.57 -4.92
C SER A 96 -1.18 -4.04 -4.15
N ARG A 97 -1.90 -3.08 -4.74
CA ARG A 97 -3.14 -2.57 -4.17
C ARG A 97 -4.21 -3.65 -4.07
N GLY A 98 -4.31 -4.55 -5.05
CA GLY A 98 -5.17 -5.71 -5.00
C GLY A 98 -4.84 -6.64 -3.83
N ASP A 99 -3.56 -6.96 -3.65
CA ASP A 99 -3.06 -7.80 -2.57
C ASP A 99 -3.32 -7.17 -1.19
N SER A 100 -3.06 -5.87 -1.05
CA SER A 100 -3.41 -5.07 0.13
C SER A 100 -4.92 -5.13 0.43
N ARG A 101 -5.78 -5.01 -0.58
CA ARG A 101 -7.24 -5.12 -0.37
C ARG A 101 -7.65 -6.50 0.11
N GLU A 102 -7.03 -7.56 -0.41
CA GLU A 102 -7.30 -8.91 0.05
C GLU A 102 -6.86 -9.11 1.51
N ARG A 103 -5.63 -8.71 1.84
CA ARG A 103 -5.07 -8.82 3.20
C ARG A 103 -5.95 -8.13 4.25
N TYR A 104 -6.39 -6.92 3.95
CA TYR A 104 -7.12 -6.06 4.89
C TYR A 104 -8.65 -6.17 4.78
N SER A 105 -9.15 -7.06 3.89
CA SER A 105 -10.57 -7.21 3.57
C SER A 105 -11.21 -5.88 3.15
N ILE A 106 -10.56 -5.13 2.25
CA ILE A 106 -11.01 -3.82 1.80
C ILE A 106 -11.88 -3.95 0.54
N GLU A 107 -13.01 -3.24 0.54
CA GLU A 107 -13.92 -3.18 -0.60
C GLU A 107 -13.23 -2.58 -1.83
N GLY A 108 -13.50 -3.14 -3.01
CA GLY A 108 -12.90 -2.64 -4.24
C GLY A 108 -12.95 -3.65 -5.37
N ASN A 109 -12.46 -3.22 -6.53
CA ASN A 109 -12.26 -4.08 -7.68
C ASN A 109 -11.11 -3.51 -8.52
N ALA A 110 -10.60 -4.32 -9.46
CA ALA A 110 -9.50 -3.93 -10.34
C ALA A 110 -9.77 -2.63 -11.12
N PHE A 111 -11.03 -2.32 -11.43
CA PHE A 111 -11.40 -1.07 -12.10
C PHE A 111 -11.18 0.15 -11.19
N LYS A 112 -11.61 0.08 -9.93
CA LYS A 112 -11.34 1.14 -8.94
C LYS A 112 -9.84 1.30 -8.68
N ASP A 113 -9.09 0.20 -8.66
CA ASP A 113 -7.64 0.22 -8.46
C ASP A 113 -6.92 0.86 -9.66
N PHE A 114 -7.33 0.52 -10.89
CA PHE A 114 -6.85 1.18 -12.11
C PHE A 114 -7.06 2.70 -12.06
N PHE A 115 -8.27 3.15 -11.72
CA PHE A 115 -8.54 4.60 -11.64
C PHE A 115 -7.81 5.29 -10.50
N ALA A 116 -7.55 4.59 -9.38
CA ALA A 116 -6.74 5.13 -8.29
C ALA A 116 -5.29 5.39 -8.76
N ALA A 117 -4.69 4.39 -9.40
CA ALA A 117 -3.35 4.49 -9.97
C ALA A 117 -3.24 5.53 -11.07
N TRP A 118 -4.21 5.57 -11.99
CA TRP A 118 -4.18 6.51 -13.11
C TRP A 118 -4.49 7.96 -12.70
N CYS A 119 -5.44 8.19 -11.79
CA CYS A 119 -5.90 9.54 -11.44
C CYS A 119 -4.99 10.22 -10.39
N CYS A 120 -4.51 9.48 -9.39
CA CYS A 120 -3.52 9.98 -8.43
C CYS A 120 -2.67 8.85 -7.85
N HIS A 121 -1.67 8.42 -8.62
CA HIS A 121 -0.71 7.39 -8.21
C HIS A 121 -0.02 7.69 -6.86
N ALA A 122 0.40 8.94 -6.64
CA ALA A 122 1.01 9.34 -5.37
C ALA A 122 0.06 9.21 -4.18
N CYS A 123 -1.22 9.56 -4.37
CA CYS A 123 -2.25 9.44 -3.34
C CYS A 123 -2.53 7.98 -2.99
N GLU A 124 -2.60 7.12 -4.01
CA GLU A 124 -2.80 5.68 -3.86
C GLU A 124 -1.67 5.04 -3.05
N LEU A 125 -0.41 5.27 -3.44
CA LEU A 125 0.76 4.76 -2.73
C LEU A 125 0.82 5.25 -1.29
N THR A 126 0.45 6.51 -1.05
CA THR A 126 0.36 7.08 0.31
C THR A 126 -0.76 6.43 1.12
N GLN A 127 -1.92 6.20 0.50
CA GLN A 127 -3.05 5.53 1.15
C GLN A 127 -2.66 4.11 1.59
N GLU A 128 -1.98 3.36 0.72
CA GLU A 128 -1.48 2.02 1.02
C GLU A 128 -0.43 2.05 2.15
N SER A 129 0.53 2.98 2.08
CA SER A 129 1.58 3.13 3.11
C SER A 129 1.01 3.36 4.51
N ARG A 130 -0.04 4.20 4.61
CA ARG A 130 -0.73 4.49 5.86
C ARG A 130 -1.57 3.32 6.36
N GLU A 131 -2.12 2.51 5.45
CA GLU A 131 -2.86 1.31 5.83
C GLU A 131 -1.93 0.26 6.47
N ILE A 132 -0.73 0.10 5.91
CA ILE A 132 0.32 -0.77 6.45
C ILE A 132 0.79 -0.25 7.82
N GLU A 133 1.01 1.06 7.93
CA GLU A 133 1.43 1.70 9.18
C GLU A 133 0.41 1.47 10.32
N LEU A 134 -0.89 1.47 10.03
CA LEU A 134 -1.92 1.17 11.02
C LEU A 134 -1.82 -0.26 11.56
N GLU A 135 -1.44 -1.24 10.72
CA GLU A 135 -1.17 -2.60 11.18
C GLU A 135 0.09 -2.63 12.05
N GLU A 136 1.18 -2.01 11.59
CA GLU A 136 2.47 -1.97 12.30
C GLU A 136 2.36 -1.31 13.70
N GLN A 137 1.60 -0.22 13.81
CA GLN A 137 1.38 0.49 15.08
C GLN A 137 0.48 -0.27 16.07
N SER A 138 -0.20 -1.32 15.63
CA SER A 138 -1.14 -2.08 16.44
C SER A 138 -0.57 -3.38 17.02
N LEU A 139 0.72 -3.63 16.78
CA LEU A 139 1.52 -4.71 17.35
C LEU A 139 1.98 -4.36 18.77
#